data_AF-A0A7W0QJQ7-F1
#
_entry.id   AF-A0A7W0QJQ7-F1
#
_cell.length_a   1.000
_cell.length_b   1.000
_cell.length_c   1.000
_cell.angle_alpha   90.00
_cell.angle_beta   90.00
_cell.angle_gamma   90.00
#
_symmetry.space_group_name_H-M   'P 1'
#
loop_
_entity.id
_entity.type
_entity.pdbx_description
1 polymer ?
#
loop_
_entity_poly.entity_id
_entity_poly.type
_entity_poly.pdbx_seq_one_letter_code
_entity_poly.pdbx_strand_id
1 'polypeptide(L)'
;MASRSLAAVFAGSVLVLFAAGSACTHDPATAPATATLARSFEGAAETARFNRSARSALTWRGGPVTASTGDVVQIFVSDSLPAETPEKWAEFLAQLTHGPELDRLTSNIASLDEVQDLCGARALGCYS
;
A
#
# COMPACT_ATOMS: atom_id res chain seq x y z
N MET A 1 -49.91 26.66 -49.18
CA MET A 1 -49.61 26.36 -50.60
C MET A 1 -48.10 26.52 -50.73
N ALA A 2 -47.29 25.46 -50.65
CA ALA A 2 -47.04 24.44 -51.70
C ALA A 2 -46.64 25.13 -53.03
N SER A 3 -45.50 24.87 -53.68
CA SER A 3 -44.58 23.74 -53.60
C SER A 3 -43.34 23.99 -54.48
N ARG A 4 -42.26 23.21 -54.24
CA ARG A 4 -41.31 22.64 -55.23
C ARG A 4 -40.36 23.59 -55.97
N SER A 5 -39.15 23.22 -56.39
CA SER A 5 -38.17 22.15 -56.14
C SER A 5 -37.07 22.35 -57.20
N LEU A 6 -35.85 21.87 -56.90
CA LEU A 6 -34.73 21.54 -57.81
C LEU A 6 -33.89 22.71 -58.37
N ALA A 7 -32.60 22.59 -58.62
CA ALA A 7 -31.48 21.77 -58.14
C ALA A 7 -30.23 22.22 -58.94
N ALA A 8 -29.10 22.37 -58.25
CA ALA A 8 -27.70 22.23 -58.73
C ALA A 8 -27.21 23.18 -59.86
N VAL A 9 -25.95 23.64 -59.92
CA VAL A 9 -24.70 22.87 -59.89
C VAL A 9 -23.52 23.74 -59.41
N PHE A 10 -22.66 23.07 -58.64
CA PHE A 10 -21.29 23.34 -58.17
C PHE A 10 -20.38 24.26 -58.98
N ALA A 11 -19.64 25.11 -58.28
CA ALA A 11 -18.17 25.19 -58.39
C ALA A 11 -17.59 26.07 -57.28
N GLY A 12 -16.55 25.57 -56.60
CA GLY A 12 -15.47 26.46 -56.16
C GLY A 12 -15.21 26.50 -54.66
N SER A 13 -14.05 25.91 -54.34
CA SER A 13 -13.11 26.38 -53.31
C SER A 13 -13.15 25.66 -51.98
N VAL A 14 -12.39 24.56 -51.98
CA VAL A 14 -11.78 23.92 -50.82
C VAL A 14 -10.94 24.97 -50.06
N LEU A 15 -11.30 25.24 -48.81
CA LEU A 15 -10.45 25.94 -47.84
C LEU A 15 -10.32 25.01 -46.64
N VAL A 16 -9.26 24.20 -46.66
CA VAL A 16 -8.88 23.34 -45.54
C VAL A 16 -8.31 24.24 -44.46
N LEU A 17 -9.08 24.51 -43.41
CA LEU A 17 -8.51 25.00 -42.16
C LEU A 17 -7.82 23.81 -41.48
N PHE A 18 -6.49 23.77 -41.56
CA PHE A 18 -5.69 22.98 -40.65
C PHE A 18 -5.84 23.60 -39.25
N ALA A 19 -6.68 22.99 -38.41
CA ALA A 19 -6.62 23.23 -36.98
C ALA A 19 -5.24 22.74 -36.51
N ALA A 20 -4.39 23.68 -36.10
CA ALA A 20 -3.15 23.38 -35.42
C ALA A 20 -3.50 22.64 -34.12
N GLY A 21 -3.36 21.31 -34.15
CA GLY A 21 -3.36 20.52 -32.94
C GLY A 21 -2.15 20.94 -32.12
N SER A 22 -2.39 21.68 -31.04
CA SER A 22 -1.38 21.89 -30.01
C SER A 22 -0.94 20.53 -29.51
N ALA A 23 0.21 20.07 -30.00
CA ALA A 23 0.89 18.93 -29.41
C ALA A 23 1.31 19.37 -28.00
N CYS A 24 0.52 18.99 -27.00
CA CYS A 24 0.99 18.96 -25.63
C CYS A 24 2.18 17.99 -25.63
N THR A 25 3.40 18.53 -25.59
CA THR A 25 4.57 17.75 -25.23
C THR A 25 4.33 17.24 -23.82
N HIS A 26 3.87 16.00 -23.72
CA HIS A 26 3.84 15.28 -22.47
C HIS A 26 5.30 15.05 -22.10
N ASP A 27 5.81 15.87 -21.19
CA ASP A 27 7.09 15.57 -20.54
C ASP A 27 6.96 14.14 -20.00
N PRO A 28 7.80 13.19 -20.45
CA PRO A 28 7.80 11.88 -19.83
C PRO A 28 8.18 12.14 -18.36
N ALA A 29 7.23 11.95 -17.46
CA ALA A 29 7.49 11.95 -16.04
C ALA A 29 8.72 11.08 -15.83
N THR A 30 9.80 11.67 -15.33
CA THR A 30 11.00 10.92 -14.96
C THR A 30 10.51 9.86 -13.99
N ALA A 31 10.50 8.60 -14.42
CA ALA A 31 10.02 7.52 -13.60
C ALA A 31 10.78 7.60 -12.27
N PRO A 32 10.09 7.66 -11.11
CA PRO A 32 10.78 7.63 -9.85
C PRO A 32 11.69 6.41 -9.86
N ALA A 33 12.96 6.62 -9.49
CA ALA A 33 13.92 5.53 -9.35
C ALA A 33 13.23 4.41 -8.58
N THR A 34 13.15 3.23 -9.20
CA THR A 34 12.43 2.08 -8.67
C THR A 34 12.96 1.81 -7.28
N ALA A 35 12.22 2.25 -6.25
CA ALA A 35 12.55 1.93 -4.88
C ALA A 35 12.44 0.40 -4.79
N THR A 36 13.56 -0.28 -4.69
CA THR A 36 13.61 -1.74 -4.57
C THR A 36 13.14 -2.09 -3.16
N LEU A 37 11.82 -2.02 -2.93
CA LEU A 37 11.19 -2.19 -1.62
C LEU A 37 10.79 -3.64 -1.31
N ALA A 38 11.08 -4.58 -2.22
CA ALA A 38 10.91 -5.99 -1.97
C ALA A 38 12.18 -6.74 -2.38
N ARG A 39 13.03 -7.05 -1.40
CA ARG A 39 14.09 -8.05 -1.60
C ARG A 39 13.50 -9.39 -1.20
N SER A 40 13.08 -10.17 -2.20
CA SER A 40 12.92 -11.60 -2.00
C SER A 40 14.29 -12.15 -1.58
N PHE A 41 14.40 -12.74 -0.41
CA PHE A 41 15.63 -13.42 -0.04
C PHE A 41 15.74 -14.70 -0.88
N GLU A 42 16.64 -14.75 -1.86
CA GLU A 42 17.06 -16.01 -2.48
C GLU A 42 17.57 -16.95 -1.37
N GLY A 43 16.82 -18.02 -1.13
CA GLY A 43 17.09 -19.03 -0.12
C GLY A 43 15.88 -19.95 -0.01
N ALA A 44 16.11 -21.23 0.29
CA ALA A 44 15.01 -22.14 0.57
C ALA A 44 14.19 -21.53 1.72
N ALA A 45 12.90 -21.29 1.48
CA ALA A 45 11.97 -20.97 2.55
C ALA A 45 11.94 -22.20 3.46
N GLU A 46 12.74 -22.19 4.53
CA GLU A 46 12.47 -23.07 5.64
C GLU A 46 11.03 -22.82 6.07
N THR A 47 10.28 -23.87 6.39
CA THR A 47 8.90 -23.70 6.83
C THR A 47 8.90 -22.90 8.13
N ALA A 48 8.73 -21.59 8.02
CA ALA A 48 8.56 -20.66 9.11
C ALA A 48 7.39 -21.15 9.97
N ARG A 49 7.69 -21.59 11.18
CA ARG A 49 6.67 -21.94 12.18
C ARG A 49 6.74 -20.92 13.29
N PHE A 50 5.59 -20.35 13.61
CA PHE A 50 5.48 -19.42 14.72
C PHE A 50 5.88 -20.08 16.04
N ASN A 51 6.95 -19.59 16.65
CA ASN A 51 7.50 -20.08 17.90
C ASN A 51 6.76 -19.44 19.10
N ARG A 52 5.72 -20.12 19.57
CA ARG A 52 4.91 -19.67 20.71
C ARG A 52 5.71 -19.48 22.00
N SER A 53 6.71 -20.35 22.27
CA SER A 53 7.51 -20.23 23.49
C SER A 53 8.45 -19.03 23.43
N ALA A 54 9.03 -18.72 22.26
CA ALA A 54 9.80 -17.50 22.07
C ALA A 54 8.93 -16.26 22.30
N ARG A 55 7.69 -16.23 21.80
CA ARG A 55 6.77 -15.10 22.06
C ARG A 55 6.51 -14.87 23.54
N SER A 56 6.31 -15.94 24.31
CA SER A 56 6.06 -15.82 25.75
C SER A 56 7.29 -15.38 26.55
N ALA A 57 8.49 -15.51 25.99
CA ALA A 57 9.73 -15.06 26.64
C ALA A 57 9.99 -13.56 26.46
N LEU A 58 9.35 -12.93 25.46
CA LEU A 58 9.45 -11.49 25.21
C LEU A 58 8.46 -10.71 26.09
N THR A 59 8.86 -9.48 26.45
CA THR A 59 7.98 -8.55 27.16
C THR A 59 7.42 -7.55 26.17
N TRP A 60 6.11 -7.34 26.24
CA TRP A 60 5.35 -6.56 25.27
C TRP A 60 4.61 -5.42 25.97
N ARG A 61 4.62 -4.24 25.35
CA ARG A 61 3.81 -3.08 25.74
C ARG A 61 2.69 -2.87 24.73
N GLY A 62 1.54 -2.43 25.21
CA GLY A 62 0.40 -2.08 24.37
C GLY A 62 -0.84 -2.91 24.70
N GLY A 63 -1.67 -3.14 23.70
CA GLY A 63 -3.00 -3.68 23.82
C GLY A 63 -3.96 -3.06 22.81
N PRO A 64 -5.26 -2.96 23.12
CA PRO A 64 -6.20 -2.21 22.30
C PRO A 64 -5.83 -0.72 22.28
N VAL A 65 -5.65 -0.18 21.08
CA VAL A 65 -5.40 1.24 20.85
C VAL A 65 -6.47 1.77 19.89
N THR A 66 -7.14 2.85 20.28
CA THR A 66 -8.06 3.58 19.41
C THR A 66 -7.27 4.58 18.57
N ALA A 67 -7.28 4.39 17.26
CA ALA A 67 -6.69 5.32 16.30
C ALA A 67 -7.57 6.57 16.11
N SER A 68 -7.02 7.60 15.48
CA SER A 68 -7.70 8.86 15.17
C SER A 68 -8.92 8.71 14.26
N THR A 69 -8.99 7.63 13.49
CA THR A 69 -10.15 7.23 12.67
C THR A 69 -11.31 6.68 13.51
N GLY A 70 -11.07 6.33 14.77
CA GLY A 70 -12.00 5.64 15.67
C GLY A 70 -11.86 4.12 15.67
N ASP A 71 -11.03 3.56 14.78
CA ASP A 71 -10.77 2.12 14.73
C ASP A 71 -9.99 1.66 15.96
N VAL A 72 -10.31 0.47 16.48
CA VAL A 72 -9.57 -0.15 17.58
C VAL A 72 -8.67 -1.24 17.02
N VAL A 73 -7.37 -1.11 17.23
CA VAL A 73 -6.36 -2.06 16.75
C VAL A 73 -5.67 -2.72 17.94
N GLN A 74 -5.42 -4.04 17.90
CA GLN A 74 -4.58 -4.70 18.91
C GLN A 74 -3.11 -4.60 18.50
N ILE A 75 -2.35 -3.77 19.23
CA ILE A 75 -0.94 -3.52 18.96
C ILE A 75 -0.11 -3.82 20.19
N PHE A 76 0.90 -4.67 20.02
CA PHE A 76 1.90 -4.99 21.02
C PHE A 76 3.28 -4.67 20.45
N VAL A 77 4.10 -3.92 21.17
CA VAL A 77 5.47 -3.56 20.78
C VAL A 77 6.43 -4.17 21.79
N SER A 78 7.49 -4.83 21.31
CA SER A 78 8.53 -5.41 22.17
C SER A 78 9.20 -4.32 22.99
N ASP A 79 9.55 -4.66 24.23
CA ASP A 79 10.30 -3.75 25.09
C ASP A 79 11.65 -3.32 24.52
N SER A 80 12.23 -4.14 23.63
CA SER A 80 13.49 -3.90 22.92
C SER A 80 13.46 -2.69 21.99
N LEU A 81 12.27 -2.20 21.62
CA LEU A 81 12.07 -1.06 20.72
C LEU A 81 11.54 0.16 21.49
N PRO A 82 12.37 0.89 22.25
CA PRO A 82 11.90 1.99 23.10
C PRO A 82 11.44 3.24 22.31
N ALA A 83 11.87 3.38 21.05
CA ALA A 83 11.47 4.50 20.19
C ALA A 83 10.13 4.27 19.47
N GLU A 84 9.62 3.04 19.48
CA GLU A 84 8.37 2.66 18.83
C GLU A 84 7.25 2.58 19.88
N THR A 85 6.07 3.10 19.52
CA THR A 85 4.91 3.11 20.43
C THR A 85 3.71 2.41 19.79
N PRO A 86 2.84 1.76 20.59
CA PRO A 86 1.62 1.15 20.08
C PRO A 86 0.73 2.11 19.28
N GLU A 87 0.66 3.37 19.69
CA GLU A 87 -0.16 4.42 19.05
C GLU A 87 0.35 4.76 17.65
N LYS A 88 1.67 4.89 17.47
CA LYS A 88 2.26 5.15 16.15
C LYS A 88 1.90 4.06 15.14
N TRP A 89 1.90 2.80 15.58
CA TRP A 89 1.56 1.66 14.73
C TRP A 89 0.05 1.53 14.51
N ALA A 90 -0.78 1.86 15.51
CA ALA A 90 -2.23 1.92 15.35
C ALA A 90 -2.62 2.98 14.30
N GLU A 91 -2.07 4.18 14.38
CA GLU A 91 -2.29 5.25 13.39
C GLU A 91 -1.85 4.82 11.99
N PHE A 92 -0.68 4.18 11.88
CA PHE A 92 -0.19 3.70 10.60
C PHE A 92 -1.15 2.68 9.97
N LEU A 93 -1.60 1.68 10.73
CA LEU A 93 -2.48 0.63 10.22
C LEU A 93 -3.87 1.15 9.87
N ALA A 94 -4.40 2.08 10.66
CA ALA A 94 -5.70 2.73 10.41
C ALA A 94 -5.69 3.60 9.14
N GLN A 95 -4.51 4.08 8.69
CA GLN A 95 -4.39 4.84 7.44
C GLN A 95 -4.28 3.96 6.19
N LEU A 96 -4.06 2.66 6.34
CA LEU A 96 -4.07 1.73 5.20
C LEU A 96 -5.49 1.51 4.71
N THR A 97 -5.67 1.17 3.44
CA THR A 97 -6.98 0.71 2.96
C THR A 97 -7.32 -0.62 3.64
N HIS A 98 -8.32 -0.59 4.51
CA HIS A 98 -8.79 -1.75 5.23
C HIS A 98 -10.32 -1.76 5.30
N GLY A 99 -10.88 -2.95 5.54
CA GLY A 99 -12.29 -3.12 5.87
C GLY A 99 -12.49 -3.31 7.37
N PRO A 100 -13.62 -3.88 7.81
CA PRO A 100 -13.87 -4.20 9.20
C PRO A 100 -12.82 -5.12 9.84
N GLU A 101 -11.96 -5.77 9.05
CA GLU A 101 -10.96 -6.75 9.48
C GLU A 101 -9.90 -6.23 10.45
N LEU A 102 -9.71 -4.91 10.54
CA LEU A 102 -8.70 -4.33 11.42
C LEU A 102 -9.01 -4.61 12.91
N ASP A 103 -10.27 -4.81 13.28
CA ASP A 103 -10.71 -5.19 14.63
C ASP A 103 -10.25 -6.60 15.05
N ARG A 104 -9.93 -7.47 14.09
CA ARG A 104 -9.44 -8.84 14.30
C ARG A 104 -7.92 -8.93 14.28
N LEU A 105 -7.25 -7.87 13.83
CA LEU A 105 -5.80 -7.86 13.72
C LEU A 105 -5.17 -7.70 15.10
N THR A 106 -4.33 -8.66 15.47
CA THR A 106 -3.36 -8.51 16.55
C THR A 106 -1.96 -8.44 15.96
N SER A 107 -1.34 -7.26 16.01
CA SER A 107 0.01 -7.06 15.50
C SER A 107 1.02 -6.99 16.66
N ASN A 108 2.13 -7.71 16.48
CA ASN A 108 3.25 -7.74 17.41
C ASN A 108 4.47 -7.18 16.68
N ILE A 109 4.96 -6.02 17.11
CA ILE A 109 6.09 -5.30 16.52
C ILE A 109 7.33 -5.61 17.35
N ALA A 110 8.35 -6.19 16.73
CA ALA A 110 9.60 -6.57 17.39
C ALA A 110 10.82 -6.23 16.51
N SER A 111 12.01 -6.28 17.10
CA SER A 111 13.25 -6.14 16.34
C SER A 111 13.42 -7.28 15.33
N LEU A 112 14.30 -7.10 14.33
CA LEU A 112 14.53 -8.12 13.32
C LEU A 112 15.01 -9.45 13.92
N ASP A 113 15.87 -9.40 14.94
CA ASP A 113 16.39 -10.60 15.61
C ASP A 113 15.27 -11.35 16.33
N GLU A 114 14.43 -10.63 17.09
CA GLU A 114 13.26 -11.21 17.74
C GLU A 114 12.26 -11.78 16.71
N VAL A 115 12.04 -11.09 15.58
CA VAL A 115 11.21 -11.61 14.49
C VAL A 115 11.77 -12.91 13.94
N GLN A 116 13.08 -13.03 13.77
CA GLN A 116 13.70 -14.27 13.27
C GLN A 116 13.65 -15.39 14.31
N ASP A 117 13.73 -15.08 15.61
CA ASP A 117 13.52 -16.06 16.68
C ASP A 117 12.06 -16.56 16.74
N LEU A 118 11.10 -15.66 16.45
CA LEU A 118 9.67 -15.94 16.46
C LEU A 118 9.20 -16.67 15.20
N CYS A 119 9.66 -16.22 14.05
CA CYS A 119 9.13 -16.59 12.74
C CYS A 119 10.05 -17.55 11.98
N GLY A 120 11.28 -17.76 12.44
CA GLY A 120 12.30 -18.57 11.78
C GLY A 120 13.37 -17.73 11.09
N ALA A 121 14.50 -18.38 10.78
CA ALA A 121 15.66 -17.73 10.20
C ALA A 121 15.30 -16.95 8.92
N ARG A 122 15.83 -15.73 8.79
CA ARG A 122 15.61 -14.83 7.64
C ARG A 122 14.15 -14.37 7.44
N ALA A 123 13.24 -14.66 8.36
CA ALA A 123 11.87 -14.12 8.29
C ALA A 123 11.87 -12.61 8.53
N LEU A 124 11.04 -11.89 7.76
CA LEU A 124 10.73 -10.47 7.98
C LEU A 124 9.43 -10.27 8.79
N GLY A 125 8.74 -11.36 9.07
CA GLY A 125 7.45 -11.40 9.75
C GLY A 125 6.77 -12.74 9.50
N CYS A 126 5.71 -13.02 10.24
CA CYS A 126 4.89 -14.19 10.07
C CYS A 126 3.46 -13.95 10.55
N TYR A 127 2.55 -14.80 10.07
CA TYR A 127 1.15 -14.84 10.49
C TYR A 127 0.90 -16.15 11.23
N SER A 128 -0.01 -16.14 12.21
CA SER A 128 -0.31 -17.29 13.06
C SER A 128 -1.80 -17.50 13.21
#